data_AF-A0A291P967-F1
#
_entry.id   AF-A0A291P967-F1
#
_cell.length_a   1.000
_cell.length_b   1.000
_cell.length_c   1.000
_cell.angle_alpha   90.00
_cell.angle_beta   90.00
_cell.angle_gamma   90.00
#
_symmetry.space_group_name_H-M   'P 1'
#
loop_
_entity.id
_entity.type
_entity.pdbx_description
1 polymer ?
#
loop_
_entity_poly.entity_id
_entity_poly.type
_entity_poly.pdbx_seq_one_letter_code
_entity_poly.pdbx_strand_id
1 'polypeptide(L)'
;MSNNPLPATTSISEKKGGEHNQHLTNRNLTIPDYYHQISSIPLEDYIERLKSTLCETYFHISRKPPTIGSPPPKKNEEELANKLFHQEYSSAERAIFSGTPASDYQKFLELALFEKTGEEITRLFSTSFMWLVCSDLLAQEGLRDQSWAALVELASLEPRLEDACIAEQKRWEKLLQQEYGRLANQKLKHLKHHLIDLLYEDCPDNGWRSVKSAAYKLAPKILDYHEKSDHRSVIKLLQCDVERMTTNWMYKNTEAKEAFKKVRNLS
;
A
#
# COMPACT_ATOMS: atom_id res chain seq x y z
N MET A 1 3.23 23.94 59.67
CA MET A 1 4.34 22.99 59.51
C MET A 1 3.84 21.60 59.89
N SER A 2 3.72 20.70 58.92
CA SER A 2 3.49 19.28 59.17
C SER A 2 4.11 18.53 58.00
N ASN A 3 5.33 18.05 58.24
CA ASN A 3 5.99 17.04 57.42
C ASN A 3 5.37 15.70 57.82
N ASN A 4 4.74 15.01 56.88
CA ASN A 4 4.53 13.57 57.00
C ASN A 4 5.15 12.87 55.80
N PRO A 5 6.06 11.90 56.02
CA PRO A 5 6.85 11.26 54.98
C PRO A 5 6.05 10.15 54.29
N LEU A 6 6.42 9.89 53.03
CA LEU A 6 5.94 8.78 52.20
C LEU A 6 6.11 7.43 52.94
N PRO A 7 5.16 6.48 52.81
CA PRO A 7 5.38 5.13 53.29
C PRO A 7 6.36 4.40 52.35
N ALA A 8 7.32 3.77 53.00
CA ALA A 8 8.44 3.05 52.43
C ALA A 8 8.03 1.84 51.58
N THR A 9 8.86 1.60 50.57
CA THR A 9 9.04 0.37 49.81
C THR A 9 8.70 -0.90 50.60
N THR A 10 7.72 -1.66 50.12
CA THR A 10 7.49 -3.05 50.51
C THR A 10 8.62 -3.93 49.96
N SER A 11 9.72 -3.99 50.71
CA SER A 11 10.74 -5.03 50.56
C SER A 11 10.16 -6.36 51.07
N ILE A 12 9.80 -7.25 50.15
CA ILE A 12 9.49 -8.64 50.49
C ILE A 12 10.82 -9.36 50.79
N SER A 13 10.99 -9.73 52.05
CA SER A 13 12.10 -10.54 52.55
C SER A 13 11.94 -11.99 52.07
N GLU A 14 12.73 -12.42 51.09
CA GLU A 14 12.89 -13.84 50.75
C GLU A 14 13.72 -14.55 51.84
N LYS A 15 13.14 -15.61 52.40
CA LYS A 15 13.82 -16.53 53.30
C LYS A 15 14.93 -17.26 52.54
N LYS A 16 16.13 -17.27 53.13
CA LYS A 16 17.26 -18.11 52.72
C LYS A 16 16.88 -19.59 52.66
N GLY A 17 17.09 -20.22 51.51
CA GLY A 17 17.09 -21.66 51.35
C GLY A 17 17.60 -22.07 49.97
N GLY A 18 18.85 -22.52 49.91
CA GLY A 18 19.38 -23.30 48.79
C GLY A 18 20.06 -22.49 47.69
N GLU A 19 21.39 -22.57 47.67
CA GLU A 19 22.23 -22.24 46.53
C GLU A 19 21.74 -22.96 45.27
N HIS A 20 21.32 -22.22 44.24
CA HIS A 20 21.56 -22.47 42.82
C HIS A 20 20.82 -21.40 42.00
N ASN A 21 21.50 -20.83 41.00
CA ASN A 21 21.02 -19.87 39.99
C ASN A 21 21.29 -18.37 40.24
N GLN A 22 22.55 -18.01 40.56
CA GLN A 22 23.04 -16.61 40.50
C GLN A 22 23.30 -16.08 39.06
N HIS A 23 22.95 -16.83 38.00
CA HIS A 23 23.20 -16.43 36.62
C HIS A 23 22.00 -15.78 35.89
N LEU A 24 20.85 -15.64 36.54
CA LEU A 24 19.63 -15.12 35.91
C LEU A 24 19.21 -13.70 36.34
N THR A 25 19.87 -13.09 37.32
CA THR A 25 19.41 -11.82 37.94
C THR A 25 20.01 -10.54 37.35
N ASN A 26 20.80 -10.61 36.27
CA ASN A 26 21.37 -9.41 35.62
C ASN A 26 21.12 -9.38 34.12
N ARG A 27 19.88 -9.62 33.69
CA ARG A 27 19.38 -9.01 32.46
C ARG A 27 18.44 -7.89 32.86
N ASN A 28 18.99 -6.68 32.98
CA ASN A 28 18.22 -5.46 32.79
C ASN A 28 17.66 -5.49 31.36
N LEU A 29 16.57 -6.22 31.18
CA LEU A 29 15.67 -6.04 30.05
C LEU A 29 15.07 -4.66 30.27
N THR A 30 15.73 -3.65 29.72
CA THR A 30 15.13 -2.33 29.50
C THR A 30 14.06 -2.56 28.44
N ILE A 31 12.91 -3.10 28.85
CA ILE A 31 11.70 -3.09 28.04
C ILE A 31 11.36 -1.61 27.93
N PRO A 32 11.31 -1.02 26.72
CA PRO A 32 10.80 0.33 26.56
C PRO A 32 9.37 0.30 27.10
N ASP A 33 9.14 0.94 28.24
CA ASP A 33 7.80 1.04 28.81
C ASP A 33 7.03 2.05 27.98
N TYR A 34 6.43 1.57 26.90
CA TYR A 34 5.67 2.37 25.94
C TYR A 34 4.55 3.16 26.64
N TYR A 35 4.02 2.61 27.74
CA TYR A 35 3.05 3.28 28.61
C TYR A 35 3.63 4.50 29.33
N HIS A 36 4.89 4.44 29.77
CA HIS A 36 5.55 5.56 30.44
C HIS A 36 5.92 6.71 29.47
N GLN A 37 6.13 6.41 28.19
CA GLN A 37 6.33 7.44 27.16
C GLN A 37 5.01 8.15 26.82
N ILE A 38 3.92 7.39 26.65
CA ILE A 38 2.58 7.95 26.37
C ILE A 38 2.04 8.73 27.59
N SER A 39 2.30 8.26 28.82
CA SER A 39 1.82 8.91 30.06
C SER A 39 2.43 10.30 30.31
N SER A 40 3.47 10.68 29.56
CA SER A 40 4.11 12.00 29.66
C SER A 40 3.54 13.04 28.71
N ILE A 41 2.74 12.60 27.71
CA ILE A 41 2.12 13.48 26.72
C ILE A 41 0.77 13.93 27.28
N PRO A 42 0.47 15.24 27.30
CA PRO A 42 -0.87 15.73 27.61
C PRO A 42 -1.92 15.08 26.70
N LEU A 43 -3.08 14.74 27.24
CA LEU A 43 -4.16 14.06 26.52
C LEU A 43 -4.53 14.81 25.24
N GLU A 44 -4.60 16.13 25.34
CA GLU A 44 -4.95 17.05 24.26
C GLU A 44 -3.91 17.02 23.13
N ASP A 45 -2.61 17.03 23.48
CA ASP A 45 -1.51 16.92 22.53
C ASP A 45 -1.51 15.53 21.84
N TYR A 46 -1.87 14.48 22.58
CA TYR A 46 -1.94 13.13 22.05
C TYR A 46 -3.11 12.97 21.06
N ILE A 47 -4.29 13.54 21.36
CA ILE A 47 -5.44 13.59 20.45
C ILE A 47 -5.07 14.31 19.15
N GLU A 48 -4.44 15.48 19.22
CA GLU A 48 -4.02 16.23 18.02
C GLU A 48 -2.97 15.49 17.18
N ARG A 49 -2.08 14.72 17.83
CA ARG A 49 -1.16 13.83 17.11
C ARG A 49 -1.92 12.74 16.34
N LEU A 50 -2.89 12.09 16.97
CA LEU A 50 -3.69 11.04 16.34
C LEU A 50 -4.57 11.57 15.21
N LYS A 51 -5.09 12.79 15.38
CA LYS A 51 -5.80 13.52 14.33
C LYS A 51 -4.94 13.76 13.11
N SER A 52 -3.66 14.11 13.31
CA SER A 52 -2.69 14.26 12.22
C SER A 52 -2.47 12.92 11.50
N THR A 53 -2.24 11.83 12.24
CA THR A 53 -2.08 10.47 11.66
C THR A 53 -3.31 10.03 10.86
N LEU A 54 -4.51 10.26 11.38
CA LEU A 54 -5.73 9.90 10.69
C LEU A 54 -5.98 10.78 9.45
N CYS A 55 -5.59 12.05 9.50
CA CYS A 55 -5.66 12.98 8.37
C CYS A 55 -4.73 12.53 7.22
N GLU A 56 -3.51 12.11 7.53
CA GLU A 56 -2.60 11.49 6.56
C GLU A 56 -3.23 10.24 5.95
N THR A 57 -3.81 9.37 6.78
CA THR A 57 -4.53 8.17 6.31
C THR A 57 -5.70 8.54 5.40
N TYR A 58 -6.49 9.55 5.76
CA TYR A 58 -7.58 10.07 4.94
C TYR A 58 -7.10 10.56 3.58
N PHE A 59 -5.97 11.27 3.53
CA PHE A 59 -5.34 11.64 2.27
C PHE A 59 -4.99 10.40 1.44
N HIS A 60 -4.34 9.38 2.03
CA HIS A 60 -3.98 8.17 1.31
C HIS A 60 -5.19 7.41 0.73
N ILE A 61 -6.27 7.26 1.49
CA ILE A 61 -7.46 6.52 1.05
C ILE A 61 -8.32 7.31 0.06
N SER A 62 -8.32 8.64 0.14
CA SER A 62 -9.07 9.51 -0.78
C SER A 62 -8.42 9.61 -2.17
N ARG A 63 -7.17 9.14 -2.31
CA ARG A 63 -6.47 9.17 -3.59
C ARG A 63 -7.06 8.15 -4.56
N LYS A 64 -7.18 8.59 -5.81
CA LYS A 64 -7.52 7.70 -6.92
C LYS A 64 -6.33 6.78 -7.22
N PRO A 65 -6.57 5.54 -7.69
CA PRO A 65 -5.51 4.68 -8.18
C PRO A 65 -4.65 5.43 -9.21
N PRO A 66 -3.32 5.37 -9.11
CA PRO A 66 -2.45 6.03 -10.08
C PRO A 66 -2.72 5.48 -11.48
N THR A 67 -2.81 6.37 -12.46
CA THR A 67 -2.91 5.98 -13.89
C THR A 67 -1.56 6.22 -14.56
N ILE A 68 -1.30 5.51 -15.66
CA ILE A 68 -0.04 5.64 -16.41
C ILE A 68 0.18 7.09 -16.83
N GLY A 69 1.32 7.66 -16.42
CA GLY A 69 1.70 9.04 -16.74
C GLY A 69 1.04 10.10 -15.86
N SER A 70 0.29 9.70 -14.81
CA SER A 70 -0.16 10.64 -13.80
C SER A 70 1.05 11.34 -13.17
N PRO A 71 1.08 12.68 -13.11
CA PRO A 71 2.08 13.38 -12.33
C PRO A 71 1.96 12.98 -10.85
N PRO A 72 3.03 13.14 -10.05
CA PRO A 72 2.92 13.02 -8.61
C PRO A 72 1.82 13.95 -8.09
N PRO A 73 1.17 13.58 -6.98
CA PRO A 73 0.11 14.39 -6.39
C PRO A 73 0.63 15.81 -6.15
N LYS A 74 -0.17 16.79 -6.56
CA LYS A 74 0.19 18.21 -6.36
C LYS A 74 0.00 18.56 -4.89
N LYS A 75 0.81 19.48 -4.34
CA LYS A 75 0.63 20.03 -2.99
C LYS A 75 -0.82 20.47 -2.69
N ASN A 76 -1.54 20.95 -3.70
CA ASN A 76 -2.94 21.34 -3.58
C ASN A 76 -3.90 20.18 -3.22
N GLU A 77 -3.56 18.92 -3.54
CA GLU A 77 -4.41 17.76 -3.23
C GLU A 77 -4.32 17.38 -1.75
N GLU A 78 -3.12 17.45 -1.18
CA GLU A 78 -2.88 17.21 0.25
C GLU A 78 -3.54 18.30 1.09
N GLU A 79 -3.40 19.57 0.71
CA GLU A 79 -4.09 20.68 1.36
C GLU A 79 -5.61 20.56 1.28
N LEU A 80 -6.14 20.05 0.16
CA LEU A 80 -7.58 19.82 0.00
C LEU A 80 -8.06 18.69 0.90
N ALA A 81 -7.34 17.56 0.94
CA ALA A 81 -7.70 16.43 1.80
C ALA A 81 -7.65 16.81 3.28
N ASN A 82 -6.65 17.58 3.68
CA ASN A 82 -6.54 18.11 5.04
C ASN A 82 -7.74 19.01 5.40
N LYS A 83 -8.13 19.93 4.50
CA LYS A 83 -9.34 20.76 4.68
C LYS A 83 -10.61 19.91 4.79
N LEU A 84 -10.78 18.93 3.93
CA LEU A 84 -11.96 18.04 3.94
C LEU A 84 -12.01 17.20 5.21
N PHE A 85 -10.87 16.66 5.65
CA PHE A 85 -10.78 15.89 6.89
C PHE A 85 -11.22 16.74 8.09
N HIS A 86 -10.70 17.96 8.24
CA HIS A 86 -11.09 18.83 9.36
C HIS A 86 -12.54 19.32 9.28
N GLN A 87 -13.06 19.55 8.08
CA GLN A 87 -14.48 19.87 7.88
C GLN A 87 -15.38 18.71 8.32
N GLU A 88 -15.00 17.48 7.97
CA GLU A 88 -15.72 16.28 8.37
C GLU A 88 -15.63 16.05 9.87
N TYR A 89 -14.44 16.24 10.46
CA TYR A 89 -14.21 16.12 11.90
C TYR A 89 -15.09 17.11 12.68
N SER A 90 -15.07 18.37 12.29
CA SER A 90 -15.90 19.43 12.91
C SER A 90 -17.40 19.19 12.70
N SER A 91 -17.79 18.47 11.65
CA SER A 91 -19.18 18.12 11.38
C SER A 91 -19.63 16.95 12.26
N ALA A 92 -18.77 15.96 12.44
CA ALA A 92 -18.98 14.84 13.37
C ALA A 92 -19.11 15.35 14.81
N GLU A 93 -18.19 16.21 15.27
CA GLU A 93 -18.25 16.82 16.60
C GLU A 93 -19.60 17.52 16.84
N ARG A 94 -20.01 18.40 15.93
CA ARG A 94 -21.29 19.12 16.03
C ARG A 94 -22.49 18.19 16.02
N ALA A 95 -22.49 17.17 15.16
CA ALA A 95 -23.58 16.21 15.06
C ALA A 95 -23.73 15.40 16.36
N ILE A 96 -22.63 14.88 16.89
CA ILE A 96 -22.63 14.10 18.13
C ILE A 96 -23.03 14.97 19.32
N PHE A 97 -22.47 16.18 19.42
CA PHE A 97 -22.82 17.14 20.46
C PHE A 97 -24.30 17.53 20.41
N SER A 98 -24.90 17.58 19.22
CA SER A 98 -26.34 17.82 19.02
C SER A 98 -27.24 16.61 19.31
N GLY A 99 -26.67 15.47 19.74
CA GLY A 99 -27.39 14.26 20.14
C GLY A 99 -27.47 13.16 19.07
N THR A 100 -26.74 13.29 17.96
CA THR A 100 -26.64 12.20 16.96
C THR A 100 -25.76 11.07 17.54
N PRO A 101 -26.22 9.81 17.58
CA PRO A 101 -25.38 8.72 18.03
C PRO A 101 -24.12 8.59 17.15
N ALA A 102 -22.95 8.40 17.77
CA ALA A 102 -21.69 8.21 17.06
C ALA A 102 -21.76 7.08 16.02
N SER A 103 -22.47 5.99 16.33
CA SER A 103 -22.70 4.87 15.42
C SER A 103 -23.48 5.23 14.16
N ASP A 104 -24.38 6.22 14.24
CA ASP A 104 -25.18 6.64 13.09
C ASP A 104 -24.37 7.58 12.18
N TYR A 105 -23.56 8.46 12.77
CA TYR A 105 -22.60 9.25 12.01
C TYR A 105 -21.54 8.35 11.35
N GLN A 106 -21.08 7.30 12.03
CA GLN A 106 -20.17 6.31 11.45
C GLN A 106 -20.72 5.72 10.16
N LYS A 107 -21.99 5.27 10.16
CA LYS A 107 -22.64 4.71 8.96
C LYS A 107 -22.74 5.73 7.84
N PHE A 108 -23.06 6.98 8.17
CA PHE A 108 -23.05 8.06 7.19
C PHE A 108 -21.65 8.24 6.58
N LEU A 109 -20.62 8.25 7.41
CA LEU A 109 -19.23 8.37 6.99
C LEU A 109 -18.80 7.19 6.10
N GLU A 110 -19.19 5.95 6.44
CA GLU A 110 -18.94 4.75 5.63
C GLU A 110 -19.58 4.84 4.23
N LEU A 111 -20.78 5.42 4.14
CA LEU A 111 -21.45 5.67 2.86
C LEU A 111 -20.80 6.82 2.08
N ALA A 112 -20.26 7.84 2.77
CA ALA A 112 -19.65 9.01 2.17
C ALA A 112 -18.18 8.81 1.74
N LEU A 113 -17.42 7.93 2.41
CA LEU A 113 -15.98 7.65 2.22
C LEU A 113 -15.59 6.91 0.92
N PHE A 114 -16.31 7.18 -0.17
CA PHE A 114 -16.03 6.81 -1.56
C PHE A 114 -16.39 5.38 -2.01
N GLU A 115 -17.01 5.31 -3.21
CA GLU A 115 -17.39 4.10 -3.97
C GLU A 115 -16.23 3.17 -4.38
N LYS A 116 -14.96 3.50 -4.08
CA LYS A 116 -13.78 2.82 -4.65
C LYS A 116 -12.77 2.30 -3.62
N THR A 117 -12.96 2.60 -2.35
CA THR A 117 -12.10 2.12 -1.26
C THR A 117 -12.54 0.71 -0.86
N GLY A 118 -11.60 -0.13 -0.43
CA GLY A 118 -11.94 -1.48 0.06
C GLY A 118 -12.84 -1.40 1.30
N GLU A 119 -13.85 -2.26 1.38
CA GLU A 119 -14.83 -2.31 2.49
C GLU A 119 -14.17 -2.35 3.88
N GLU A 120 -13.07 -3.09 4.00
CA GLU A 120 -12.30 -3.18 5.23
C GLU A 120 -11.66 -1.86 5.65
N ILE A 121 -11.06 -1.11 4.71
CA ILE A 121 -10.48 0.21 4.96
C ILE A 121 -11.59 1.18 5.37
N THR A 122 -12.70 1.20 4.64
CA THR A 122 -13.84 2.08 4.93
C THR A 122 -14.32 1.88 6.37
N ARG A 123 -14.53 0.63 6.80
CA ARG A 123 -14.97 0.29 8.15
C ARG A 123 -13.92 0.62 9.22
N LEU A 124 -12.66 0.27 9.00
CA LEU A 124 -11.58 0.51 9.98
C LEU A 124 -11.33 2.01 10.16
N PHE A 125 -11.28 2.75 9.06
CA PHE A 125 -11.10 4.20 9.10
C PHE A 125 -12.30 4.87 9.77
N SER A 126 -13.54 4.53 9.40
CA SER A 126 -14.73 5.15 10.00
C SER A 126 -14.79 4.92 11.51
N THR A 127 -14.49 3.70 11.96
CA THR A 127 -14.47 3.34 13.38
C THR A 127 -13.36 4.12 14.11
N SER A 128 -12.16 4.18 13.52
CA SER A 128 -11.02 4.92 14.10
C SER A 128 -11.32 6.42 14.21
N PHE A 129 -11.94 6.97 13.17
CA PHE A 129 -12.36 8.38 13.12
C PHE A 129 -13.36 8.70 14.23
N MET A 130 -14.37 7.84 14.43
CA MET A 130 -15.35 8.04 15.50
C MET A 130 -14.75 7.89 16.89
N TRP A 131 -13.83 6.95 17.11
CA TRP A 131 -13.14 6.83 18.40
C TRP A 131 -12.34 8.09 18.74
N LEU A 132 -11.67 8.68 17.75
CA LEU A 132 -10.93 9.92 17.93
C LEU A 132 -11.88 11.09 18.28
N VAL A 133 -12.96 11.28 17.51
CA VAL A 133 -13.94 12.34 17.77
C VAL A 133 -14.57 12.18 19.16
N CYS A 134 -14.97 10.95 19.52
CA CYS A 134 -15.52 10.68 20.86
C CYS A 134 -14.50 10.95 21.97
N SER A 135 -13.23 10.58 21.77
CA SER A 135 -12.17 10.86 22.74
C SER A 135 -11.99 12.36 22.99
N ASP A 136 -11.99 13.15 21.92
CA ASP A 136 -11.89 14.62 21.98
C ASP A 136 -13.07 15.25 22.73
N LEU A 137 -14.30 14.88 22.35
CA LEU A 137 -15.51 15.35 23.03
C LEU A 137 -15.53 14.98 24.52
N LEU A 138 -15.11 13.76 24.88
CA LEU A 138 -15.00 13.33 26.28
C LEU A 138 -13.95 14.15 27.04
N ALA A 139 -12.82 14.48 26.42
CA ALA A 139 -11.79 15.33 27.02
C ALA A 139 -12.33 16.75 27.26
N GLN A 140 -13.06 17.32 26.30
CA GLN A 140 -13.68 18.64 26.40
C GLN A 140 -14.70 18.73 27.55
N GLU A 141 -15.44 17.65 27.83
CA GLU A 141 -16.37 17.53 28.96
C GLU A 141 -15.68 17.17 30.30
N GLY A 142 -14.36 17.04 30.33
CA GLY A 142 -13.59 16.71 31.53
C GLY A 142 -13.60 15.23 31.92
N LEU A 143 -14.12 14.34 31.05
CA LEU A 143 -14.19 12.90 31.24
C LEU A 143 -12.89 12.21 30.78
N ARG A 144 -11.77 12.54 31.45
CA ARG A 144 -10.41 12.13 31.03
C ARG A 144 -10.23 10.61 30.96
N ASP A 145 -10.74 9.85 31.93
CA ASP A 145 -10.55 8.39 31.95
C ASP A 145 -11.28 7.72 30.78
N GLN A 146 -12.48 8.19 30.46
CA GLN A 146 -13.27 7.71 29.33
C GLN A 146 -12.63 8.11 28.00
N SER A 147 -12.04 9.32 27.93
CA SER A 147 -11.27 9.76 26.77
C SER A 147 -10.08 8.84 26.52
N TRP A 148 -9.31 8.49 27.55
CA TRP A 148 -8.21 7.52 27.43
C TRP A 148 -8.69 6.12 27.04
N ALA A 149 -9.82 5.66 27.60
CA ALA A 149 -10.40 4.37 27.20
C ALA A 149 -10.75 4.34 25.71
N ALA A 150 -11.34 5.41 25.18
CA ALA A 150 -11.62 5.55 23.74
C ALA A 150 -10.33 5.53 22.89
N LEU A 151 -9.24 6.13 23.38
CA LEU A 151 -7.94 6.11 22.70
C LEU A 151 -7.29 4.71 22.69
N VAL A 152 -7.53 3.89 23.71
CA VAL A 152 -7.08 2.50 23.72
C VAL A 152 -7.81 1.69 22.65
N GLU A 153 -9.12 1.90 22.50
CA GLU A 153 -9.90 1.28 21.43
C GLU A 153 -9.40 1.70 20.04
N LEU A 154 -9.10 3.00 19.84
CA LEU A 154 -8.46 3.51 18.62
C LEU A 154 -7.11 2.84 18.35
N ALA A 155 -6.22 2.78 19.35
CA ALA A 155 -4.89 2.18 19.21
C ALA A 155 -4.95 0.69 18.83
N SER A 156 -6.01 -0.02 19.23
CA SER A 156 -6.23 -1.42 18.82
C SER A 156 -6.54 -1.59 17.32
N LEU A 157 -7.01 -0.53 16.66
CA LEU A 157 -7.40 -0.53 15.25
C LEU A 157 -6.27 -0.05 14.33
N GLU A 158 -5.37 0.79 14.81
CA GLU A 158 -4.29 1.39 14.01
C GLU A 158 -3.49 0.37 13.19
N PRO A 159 -2.96 -0.73 13.76
CA PRO A 159 -2.16 -1.68 12.99
C PRO A 159 -2.97 -2.34 11.88
N ARG A 160 -4.26 -2.60 12.13
CA ARG A 160 -5.16 -3.24 11.15
C ARG A 160 -5.49 -2.29 10.00
N LEU A 161 -5.68 -1.01 10.32
CA LEU A 161 -5.92 0.02 9.31
C LEU A 161 -4.67 0.22 8.44
N GLU A 162 -3.48 0.27 9.05
CA GLU A 162 -2.21 0.37 8.34
C GLU A 162 -2.00 -0.83 7.40
N ASP A 163 -2.19 -2.06 7.89
CA ASP A 163 -2.07 -3.28 7.09
C ASP A 163 -3.03 -3.27 5.89
N ALA A 164 -4.28 -2.84 6.11
CA ALA A 164 -5.28 -2.74 5.05
C ALA A 164 -4.88 -1.70 3.99
N CYS A 165 -4.38 -0.53 4.40
CA CYS A 165 -3.84 0.49 3.50
C CYS A 165 -2.65 -0.02 2.67
N ILE A 166 -1.71 -0.73 3.30
CA ILE A 166 -0.55 -1.34 2.61
C ILE A 166 -1.02 -2.39 1.59
N ALA A 167 -1.99 -3.22 1.93
CA ALA A 167 -2.53 -4.23 1.03
C ALA A 167 -3.20 -3.59 -0.21
N GLU A 168 -3.97 -2.53 -0.03
CA GLU A 168 -4.62 -1.81 -1.14
C GLU A 168 -3.60 -1.08 -2.01
N GLN A 169 -2.54 -0.50 -1.43
CA GLN A 169 -1.45 0.09 -2.20
C GLN A 169 -0.75 -0.96 -3.09
N LYS A 170 -0.43 -2.14 -2.55
CA LYS A 170 0.15 -3.26 -3.32
C LYS A 170 -0.79 -3.70 -4.44
N ARG A 171 -2.10 -3.71 -4.20
CA ARG A 171 -3.11 -4.02 -5.22
C ARG A 171 -3.07 -2.99 -6.35
N TRP A 172 -3.00 -1.70 -6.04
CA TRP A 172 -2.89 -0.64 -7.05
C TRP A 172 -1.61 -0.73 -7.86
N GLU A 173 -0.47 -1.00 -7.22
CA GLU A 173 0.81 -1.20 -7.89
C GLU A 173 0.73 -2.37 -8.89
N LYS A 174 0.11 -3.48 -8.48
CA LYS A 174 -0.11 -4.64 -9.36
C LYS A 174 -0.99 -4.30 -10.57
N LEU A 175 -2.09 -3.57 -10.36
CA LEU A 175 -2.97 -3.12 -11.44
C LEU A 175 -2.23 -2.20 -12.41
N LEU A 176 -1.45 -1.27 -11.89
CA LEU A 176 -0.64 -0.35 -12.69
C LEU A 176 0.41 -1.12 -13.51
N GLN A 177 1.09 -2.09 -12.91
CA GLN A 177 2.06 -2.94 -13.62
C GLN A 177 1.39 -3.76 -14.74
N GLN A 178 0.17 -4.26 -14.51
CA GLN A 178 -0.60 -4.95 -15.54
C GLN A 178 -0.97 -4.01 -16.70
N GLU A 179 -1.42 -2.80 -16.40
CA GLU A 179 -1.71 -1.78 -17.43
C GLU A 179 -0.44 -1.36 -18.19
N TYR A 180 0.70 -1.20 -17.52
CA TYR A 180 1.99 -0.94 -18.17
C TYR A 180 2.35 -2.10 -19.11
N GLY A 181 2.18 -3.35 -18.67
CA GLY A 181 2.39 -4.53 -19.50
C GLY A 181 1.45 -4.58 -20.70
N ARG A 182 0.17 -4.23 -20.52
CA ARG A 182 -0.83 -4.17 -21.60
C ARG A 182 -0.46 -3.10 -22.62
N LEU A 183 -0.11 -1.89 -22.17
CA LEU A 183 0.28 -0.77 -23.02
C LEU A 183 1.58 -1.07 -23.79
N ALA A 184 2.58 -1.67 -23.12
CA ALA A 184 3.81 -2.10 -23.75
C ALA A 184 3.53 -3.16 -24.83
N ASN A 185 2.73 -4.19 -24.53
CA ASN A 185 2.33 -5.19 -25.51
C ASN A 185 1.58 -4.58 -26.71
N GLN A 186 0.70 -3.60 -26.47
CA GLN A 186 -0.02 -2.91 -27.55
C GLN A 186 0.94 -2.11 -28.44
N LYS A 187 1.85 -1.34 -27.84
CA LYS A 187 2.86 -0.55 -28.57
C LYS A 187 3.84 -1.43 -29.33
N LEU A 188 4.17 -2.62 -28.83
CA LEU A 188 5.10 -3.56 -29.47
C LEU A 188 4.42 -4.55 -30.43
N LYS A 189 3.11 -4.38 -30.70
CA LYS A 189 2.36 -5.27 -31.61
C LYS A 189 2.93 -5.28 -33.03
N HIS A 190 3.50 -4.17 -33.50
CA HIS A 190 4.14 -4.07 -34.81
C HIS A 190 5.34 -5.04 -34.94
N LEU A 191 6.15 -5.20 -33.89
CA LEU A 191 7.27 -6.14 -33.87
C LEU A 191 6.83 -7.60 -34.02
N LYS A 192 5.64 -7.95 -33.51
CA LYS A 192 5.06 -9.30 -33.68
C LYS A 192 4.74 -9.58 -35.15
N HIS A 193 4.14 -8.63 -35.86
CA HIS A 193 3.86 -8.82 -37.29
C HIS A 193 5.17 -8.91 -38.08
N HIS A 194 6.13 -8.03 -37.78
CA HIS A 194 7.45 -8.10 -38.41
C HIS A 194 8.16 -9.43 -38.14
N LEU A 195 8.06 -10.01 -36.93
CA LEU A 195 8.53 -11.37 -36.65
C LEU A 195 7.88 -12.40 -37.58
N ILE A 196 6.57 -12.32 -37.82
CA ILE A 196 5.87 -13.26 -38.70
C ILE A 196 6.40 -13.14 -40.12
N ASP A 197 6.62 -11.92 -40.62
CA ASP A 197 7.21 -11.69 -41.94
C ASP A 197 8.62 -12.29 -42.02
N LEU A 198 9.49 -11.98 -41.05
CA LEU A 198 10.84 -12.52 -40.96
C LEU A 198 10.90 -14.05 -40.85
N LEU A 199 9.90 -14.69 -40.22
CA LEU A 199 9.84 -16.15 -40.14
C LEU A 199 9.74 -16.80 -41.53
N TYR A 200 9.11 -16.13 -42.50
CA TYR A 200 9.02 -16.57 -43.89
C TYR A 200 10.19 -16.06 -44.73
N GLU A 201 10.51 -14.77 -44.65
CA GLU A 201 11.53 -14.12 -45.48
C GLU A 201 12.96 -14.64 -45.21
N ASP A 202 13.29 -14.86 -43.94
CA ASP A 202 14.60 -15.37 -43.53
C ASP A 202 14.60 -16.86 -43.23
N CYS A 203 13.60 -17.59 -43.73
CA CYS A 203 13.51 -19.02 -43.48
C CYS A 203 14.72 -19.75 -44.11
N PRO A 204 15.51 -20.51 -43.34
CA PRO A 204 16.55 -21.35 -43.90
C PRO A 204 15.96 -22.43 -44.83
N ASP A 205 16.71 -22.91 -45.82
CA ASP A 205 16.24 -23.92 -46.79
C ASP A 205 15.63 -25.18 -46.13
N ASN A 206 16.17 -25.60 -44.98
CA ASN A 206 15.69 -26.76 -44.21
C ASN A 206 14.68 -26.39 -43.10
N GLY A 207 14.15 -25.18 -43.12
CA GLY A 207 13.28 -24.63 -42.10
C GLY A 207 13.97 -24.30 -40.76
N TRP A 208 13.15 -23.87 -39.80
CA TRP A 208 13.59 -23.52 -38.45
C TRP A 208 13.60 -24.73 -37.51
N ARG A 209 14.80 -25.23 -37.18
CA ARG A 209 14.97 -26.41 -36.30
C ARG A 209 14.31 -26.28 -34.91
N SER A 210 14.34 -25.09 -34.30
CA SER A 210 13.76 -24.84 -32.98
C SER A 210 13.34 -23.38 -32.78
N VAL A 211 12.42 -23.16 -31.84
CA VAL A 211 12.01 -21.80 -31.42
C VAL A 211 13.22 -21.02 -30.89
N LYS A 212 14.07 -21.65 -30.08
CA LYS A 212 15.25 -20.99 -29.51
C LYS A 212 16.23 -20.52 -30.59
N SER A 213 16.47 -21.34 -31.62
CA SER A 213 17.36 -20.97 -32.73
C SER A 213 16.77 -19.87 -33.61
N ALA A 214 15.45 -19.89 -33.86
CA ALA A 214 14.79 -18.84 -34.61
C ALA A 214 14.80 -17.52 -33.84
N ALA A 215 14.47 -17.56 -32.54
CA ALA A 215 14.47 -16.38 -31.69
C ALA A 215 15.85 -15.70 -31.61
N TYR A 216 16.92 -16.48 -31.42
CA TYR A 216 18.28 -15.95 -31.38
C TYR A 216 18.70 -15.28 -32.71
N LYS A 217 18.34 -15.86 -33.86
CA LYS A 217 18.68 -15.30 -35.17
C LYS A 217 17.84 -14.10 -35.59
N LEU A 218 16.56 -14.10 -35.23
CA LEU A 218 15.61 -13.05 -35.64
C LEU A 218 15.60 -11.86 -34.68
N ALA A 219 15.95 -12.04 -33.42
CA ALA A 219 15.91 -10.96 -32.43
C ALA A 219 16.80 -9.74 -32.76
N PRO A 220 18.03 -9.88 -33.30
CA PRO A 220 18.80 -8.72 -33.74
C PRO A 220 18.11 -7.91 -34.84
N LYS A 221 17.43 -8.58 -35.78
CA LYS A 221 16.69 -7.93 -36.88
C LYS A 221 15.43 -7.22 -36.39
N ILE A 222 14.70 -7.85 -35.48
CA ILE A 222 13.53 -7.25 -34.84
C ILE A 222 13.93 -6.04 -33.98
N LEU A 223 15.08 -6.12 -33.29
CA LEU A 223 15.61 -5.00 -32.53
C LEU A 223 16.01 -3.84 -33.44
N ASP A 224 16.70 -4.10 -34.56
CA ASP A 224 17.04 -3.07 -35.55
C ASP A 224 15.78 -2.40 -36.14
N TYR A 225 14.73 -3.18 -36.42
CA TYR A 225 13.43 -2.65 -36.86
C TYR A 225 12.78 -1.77 -35.77
N HIS A 226 12.84 -2.18 -34.50
CA HIS A 226 12.35 -1.37 -33.37
C HIS A 226 13.12 -0.06 -33.22
N GLU A 227 14.45 -0.09 -33.31
CA GLU A 227 15.31 1.09 -33.19
C GLU A 227 15.08 2.12 -34.30
N LYS A 228 14.52 1.70 -35.44
CA LYS A 228 14.11 2.56 -36.56
C LYS A 228 12.66 3.03 -36.48
N SER A 229 11.88 2.53 -35.53
CA SER A 229 10.47 2.88 -35.37
C SER A 229 10.27 4.12 -34.49
N ASP A 230 9.16 4.83 -34.69
CA ASP A 230 8.74 5.96 -33.84
C ASP A 230 8.54 5.56 -32.37
N HIS A 231 8.36 4.26 -32.10
CA HIS A 231 8.13 3.72 -30.76
C HIS A 231 9.40 3.55 -29.93
N ARG A 232 10.60 3.67 -30.53
CA ARG A 232 11.88 3.60 -29.82
C ARG A 232 12.00 4.64 -28.71
N SER A 233 11.56 5.88 -29.00
CA SER A 233 11.59 7.00 -28.05
C SER A 233 10.71 6.76 -26.81
N VAL A 234 9.79 5.80 -26.90
CA VAL A 234 8.77 5.50 -25.89
C VAL A 234 9.11 4.22 -25.12
N ILE A 235 9.72 3.22 -25.76
CA ILE A 235 10.10 1.95 -25.15
C ILE A 235 11.51 1.59 -25.61
N LYS A 236 12.47 1.58 -24.69
CA LYS A 236 13.82 1.08 -24.96
C LYS A 236 13.83 -0.44 -24.78
N LEU A 237 14.32 -1.17 -25.78
CA LEU A 237 14.46 -2.63 -25.72
C LEU A 237 15.93 -3.03 -25.77
N LEU A 238 16.29 -4.08 -25.04
CA LEU A 238 17.56 -4.76 -25.18
C LEU A 238 17.39 -6.03 -26.03
N GLN A 239 18.48 -6.52 -26.63
CA GLN A 239 18.43 -7.74 -27.43
C GLN A 239 17.87 -8.94 -26.63
N CYS A 240 18.25 -9.09 -25.37
CA CYS A 240 17.74 -10.15 -24.50
C CYS A 240 16.22 -10.06 -24.27
N ASP A 241 15.66 -8.84 -24.24
CA ASP A 241 14.22 -8.63 -24.15
C ASP A 241 13.52 -9.09 -25.43
N VAL A 242 14.07 -8.72 -26.59
CA VAL A 242 13.52 -9.10 -27.90
C VAL A 242 13.59 -10.61 -28.12
N GLU A 243 14.68 -11.27 -27.73
CA GLU A 243 14.82 -12.73 -27.78
C GLU A 243 13.75 -13.43 -26.93
N ARG A 244 13.54 -12.96 -25.69
CA ARG A 244 12.51 -13.47 -24.78
C ARG A 244 11.11 -13.23 -25.33
N MET A 245 10.83 -12.05 -25.86
CA MET A 245 9.54 -11.71 -26.47
C MET A 245 9.24 -12.59 -27.69
N THR A 246 10.22 -12.73 -28.59
CA THR A 246 10.13 -13.56 -29.79
C THR A 246 9.85 -15.02 -29.44
N THR A 247 10.57 -15.55 -28.44
CA THR A 247 10.33 -16.90 -27.90
C THR A 247 8.91 -17.04 -27.36
N ASN A 248 8.45 -16.08 -26.55
CA ASN A 248 7.11 -16.11 -25.98
C ASN A 248 6.00 -16.05 -27.04
N TRP A 249 6.15 -15.22 -28.07
CA TRP A 249 5.17 -15.15 -29.16
C TRP A 249 5.06 -16.48 -29.92
N MET A 250 6.19 -17.09 -30.29
CA MET A 250 6.17 -18.39 -30.99
C MET A 250 5.58 -19.54 -30.15
N TYR A 251 5.61 -19.47 -28.81
CA TYR A 251 4.98 -20.47 -27.95
C TYR A 251 3.50 -20.21 -27.64
N LYS A 252 3.15 -18.95 -27.36
CA LYS A 252 1.89 -18.57 -26.72
C LYS A 252 0.93 -17.80 -27.62
N ASN A 253 1.41 -17.15 -28.69
CA ASN A 253 0.55 -16.42 -29.62
C ASN A 253 0.16 -17.32 -30.81
N THR A 254 -1.14 -17.47 -31.07
CA THR A 254 -1.67 -18.40 -32.10
C THR A 254 -1.08 -18.14 -33.49
N GLU A 255 -1.09 -16.88 -33.95
CA GLU A 255 -0.62 -16.51 -35.29
C GLU A 255 0.88 -16.78 -35.47
N ALA A 256 1.72 -16.30 -34.55
CA ALA A 256 3.17 -16.50 -34.62
C ALA A 256 3.56 -17.98 -34.46
N LYS A 257 2.83 -18.72 -33.62
CA LYS A 257 3.01 -20.16 -33.43
C LYS A 257 2.66 -20.95 -34.69
N GLU A 258 1.57 -20.61 -35.36
CA GLU A 258 1.17 -21.23 -36.62
C GLU A 258 2.14 -20.91 -37.76
N ALA A 259 2.57 -19.65 -37.87
CA ALA A 259 3.59 -19.25 -38.83
C ALA A 259 4.86 -20.08 -38.63
N PHE A 260 5.41 -20.10 -37.41
CA PHE A 260 6.59 -20.90 -37.09
C PHE A 260 6.42 -22.39 -37.42
N LYS A 261 5.26 -22.99 -37.11
CA LYS A 261 4.99 -24.40 -37.43
C LYS A 261 5.06 -24.68 -38.94
N LYS A 262 4.55 -23.78 -39.79
CA LYS A 262 4.58 -23.93 -41.26
C LYS A 262 6.00 -23.94 -41.81
N VAL A 263 6.88 -23.14 -41.24
CA VAL A 263 8.28 -22.99 -41.67
C VAL A 263 9.28 -23.83 -40.85
N ARG A 264 8.80 -24.72 -39.97
CA ARG A 264 9.64 -25.51 -39.06
C ARG A 264 10.34 -26.67 -39.77
N ASN A 265 9.63 -27.37 -40.65
CA ASN A 265 10.09 -28.57 -41.34
C ASN A 265 9.78 -28.41 -42.83
N LEU A 266 10.57 -27.56 -43.50
CA LEU A 266 10.59 -27.53 -44.96
C LEU A 266 11.59 -28.61 -45.37
N SER A 267 11.04 -29.73 -45.84
CA SER A 267 11.77 -30.89 -46.38
C SER A 267 11.34 -31.08 -47.82
#